data_AF-X0TSL6-F1
#
_entry.id   AF-X0TSL6-F1
#
_cell.length_a   1.000
_cell.length_b   1.000
_cell.length_c   1.000
_cell.angle_alpha   90.00
_cell.angle_beta   90.00
_cell.angle_gamma   90.00
#
_symmetry.space_group_name_H-M   'P 1'
#
loop_
_entity.id
_entity.type
_entity.pdbx_description
1 polymer ?
#
loop_
_entity_poly.entity_id
_entity_poly.type
_entity_poly.pdbx_seq_one_letter_code
_entity_poly.pdbx_strand_id
1 'polypeptide(L)'
;QHQSRTTNLPEAMVLSDACSLDDLGALGMWRELRRFAMEGRGVEDVLTSWQRKLDYGYFAARISDTLRFAESRRWAKARVRRLEQFMNDMIRENRAGDIPGGQ
;
A
#
# COMPACT_ATOMS: atom_id res chain seq x y z
N GLN A 1 0.36 27.93 4.96
CA GLN A 1 0.62 27.84 3.51
C GLN A 1 -0.54 27.07 2.88
N HIS A 2 -1.38 27.74 2.08
CA HIS A 2 -2.53 27.10 1.43
C HIS A 2 -2.02 26.22 0.27
N GLN A 3 -1.96 24.90 0.49
CA GLN A 3 -1.81 23.93 -0.60
C GLN A 3 -3.09 23.96 -1.43
N SER A 4 -3.06 24.61 -2.59
CA SER A 4 -4.08 24.42 -3.62
C SER A 4 -4.09 22.94 -4.00
N ARG A 5 -5.10 22.19 -3.53
CA ARG A 5 -5.22 20.73 -3.70
C ARG A 5 -5.51 20.31 -5.15
N THR A 6 -5.67 21.29 -6.04
CA THR A 6 -5.96 21.10 -7.46
C THR A 6 -5.04 22.01 -8.26
N THR A 7 -3.86 21.49 -8.59
CA THR A 7 -2.97 22.12 -9.56
C THR A 7 -3.29 21.56 -10.94
N ASN A 8 -3.51 22.44 -11.92
CA ASN A 8 -3.79 22.06 -13.30
C ASN A 8 -2.54 22.12 -14.18
N LEU A 9 -1.37 22.42 -13.60
CA LEU A 9 -0.10 22.38 -14.31
C LEU A 9 0.27 20.92 -14.59
N PRO A 10 0.48 20.52 -15.86
CA PRO A 10 0.78 19.14 -16.23
C PRO A 10 1.98 18.56 -15.46
N GLU A 11 3.05 19.33 -15.28
CA GLU A 11 4.26 18.94 -14.55
C GLU A 11 3.96 18.63 -13.09
N ALA A 12 3.11 19.45 -12.47
CA ALA A 12 2.73 19.27 -11.07
C ALA A 12 1.76 18.09 -10.91
N MET A 13 0.93 17.78 -11.93
CA MET A 13 0.13 16.56 -11.96
C MET A 13 1.01 15.31 -12.10
N VAL A 14 2.03 15.34 -12.97
CA VAL A 14 2.99 14.24 -13.12
C VAL A 14 3.74 14.00 -11.81
N LEU A 15 4.24 15.05 -11.18
CA LEU A 15 4.88 14.96 -9.87
C LEU A 15 3.94 14.39 -8.80
N SER A 16 2.69 14.86 -8.77
CA SER A 16 1.69 14.35 -7.82
C SER A 16 1.40 12.86 -8.02
N ASP A 17 1.27 12.39 -9.26
CA ASP A 17 1.05 10.97 -9.57
C ASP A 17 2.29 10.14 -9.20
N ALA A 18 3.50 10.63 -9.48
CA ALA A 18 4.75 9.96 -9.12
C ALA A 18 4.88 9.78 -7.59
N CYS A 19 4.62 10.83 -6.80
CA CYS A 19 4.61 10.73 -5.35
C CYS A 19 3.55 9.75 -4.85
N SER A 20 2.36 9.75 -5.46
CA SER A 20 1.26 8.85 -5.08
C SER A 20 1.56 7.38 -5.42
N LEU A 21 2.33 7.13 -6.47
CA LEU A 21 2.77 5.79 -6.83
C LEU A 21 3.71 5.18 -5.78
N ASP A 22 4.52 5.98 -5.10
CA ASP A 22 5.43 5.47 -4.06
C ASP A 22 4.69 5.03 -2.79
N ASP A 23 3.53 5.64 -2.52
CA ASP A 23 2.64 5.19 -1.45
C ASP A 23 1.88 3.90 -1.81
N LEU A 24 1.70 3.62 -3.11
CA LEU A 24 0.99 2.46 -3.64
C LEU A 24 1.99 1.34 -4.00
N GLY A 25 2.54 0.70 -2.97
CA GLY A 25 3.46 -0.43 -3.12
C GLY A 25 4.30 -0.71 -1.88
N ALA A 26 5.43 -1.39 -2.08
CA ALA A 26 6.31 -1.83 -0.99
C ALA A 26 6.84 -0.68 -0.12
N LEU A 27 7.12 0.50 -0.70
CA LEU A 27 7.60 1.66 0.07
C LEU A 27 6.51 2.21 1.00
N GLY A 28 5.27 2.33 0.52
CA GLY A 28 4.12 2.66 1.36
C GLY A 28 3.92 1.66 2.49
N MET A 29 4.02 0.36 2.18
CA MET A 29 3.93 -0.71 3.19
C MET A 29 5.06 -0.62 4.23
N TRP A 30 6.29 -0.37 3.79
CA TRP A 30 7.45 -0.19 4.68
C TRP A 30 7.28 1.00 5.63
N ARG A 31 6.74 2.11 5.13
CA ARG A 31 6.42 3.28 5.97
C ARG A 31 5.40 2.93 7.05
N GLU A 32 4.39 2.13 6.73
CA GLU A 32 3.39 1.67 7.69
C GLU A 32 3.99 0.70 8.72
N LEU A 33 4.76 -0.29 8.27
CA LEU A 33 5.50 -1.22 9.14
C LEU A 33 6.35 -0.47 10.17
N ARG A 34 7.15 0.49 9.70
CA ARG A 34 7.97 1.33 10.57
C ARG A 34 7.13 2.14 11.56
N ARG A 35 6.00 2.69 11.14
CA ARG A 35 5.08 3.40 12.04
C ARG A 35 4.57 2.47 13.14
N PHE A 36 4.13 1.26 12.79
CA PHE A 36 3.62 0.29 13.76
C PHE A 36 4.71 -0.13 14.75
N ALA A 37 5.93 -0.37 14.28
CA ALA A 37 7.06 -0.66 15.15
C ALA A 37 7.33 0.46 16.17
N MET A 38 7.28 1.73 15.75
CA MET A 38 7.43 2.88 16.65
C MET A 38 6.27 3.01 17.66
N GLU A 39 5.09 2.51 17.31
CA GLU A 39 3.91 2.44 18.19
C GLU A 39 3.92 1.22 19.12
N GLY A 40 4.96 0.37 19.06
CA GLY A 40 5.04 -0.88 19.83
C GLY A 40 4.13 -2.00 19.31
N ARG A 41 3.65 -1.88 18.07
CA ARG A 41 2.75 -2.84 17.41
C ARG A 41 3.53 -3.89 16.63
N GLY A 42 3.03 -5.12 16.64
CA GLY A 42 3.71 -6.28 16.09
C GLY A 42 3.38 -6.56 14.62
N VAL A 43 3.96 -7.64 14.08
CA VAL A 43 3.66 -8.10 12.71
C VAL A 43 2.18 -8.46 12.55
N GLU A 44 1.56 -9.09 13.55
CA GLU A 44 0.14 -9.45 13.51
C GLU A 44 -0.79 -8.24 13.32
N ASP A 45 -0.47 -7.11 13.97
CA ASP A 45 -1.20 -5.85 13.79
C ASP A 45 -1.15 -5.37 12.35
N VAL A 46 0.03 -5.50 11.72
CA VAL A 46 0.28 -5.10 10.34
C VAL A 46 -0.51 -5.97 9.38
N LEU A 47 -0.48 -7.30 9.57
CA LEU A 47 -1.23 -8.25 8.76
C LEU A 47 -2.75 -8.03 8.89
N THR A 48 -3.22 -7.76 10.10
CA THR A 48 -4.63 -7.40 10.35
C THR A 48 -5.02 -6.09 9.65
N SER A 49 -4.17 -5.06 9.74
CA SER A 49 -4.38 -3.78 9.04
C SER A 49 -4.41 -3.97 7.52
N TRP A 50 -3.51 -4.81 6.99
CA TRP A 50 -3.47 -5.18 5.59
C TRP A 50 -4.76 -5.85 5.12
N GLN A 51 -5.24 -6.85 5.86
CA GLN A 51 -6.48 -7.55 5.51
C GLN A 51 -7.68 -6.59 5.47
N ARG A 52 -7.80 -5.70 6.47
CA ARG A 52 -8.86 -4.68 6.50
C ARG A 52 -8.80 -3.76 5.27
N LYS A 53 -7.61 -3.39 4.79
CA LYS A 53 -7.48 -2.57 3.58
C LYS A 53 -7.99 -3.29 2.34
N LEU A 54 -7.76 -4.60 2.23
CA LEU A 54 -8.31 -5.40 1.14
C LEU A 54 -9.83 -5.47 1.22
N ASP A 55 -10.37 -5.80 2.40
CA ASP A 55 -11.81 -5.98 2.63
C ASP A 55 -12.60 -4.71 2.30
N TYR A 56 -12.05 -3.54 2.61
CA TYR A 56 -12.68 -2.24 2.32
C TYR A 56 -12.39 -1.70 0.92
N GLY A 57 -11.68 -2.44 0.06
CA GLY A 57 -11.33 -1.97 -1.28
C GLY A 57 -10.44 -0.72 -1.27
N TYR A 58 -9.65 -0.51 -0.21
CA TYR A 58 -8.86 0.69 0.03
C TYR A 58 -7.98 1.07 -1.16
N PHE A 59 -7.25 0.09 -1.72
CA PHE A 59 -6.33 0.36 -2.83
C PHE A 59 -7.05 0.74 -4.13
N ALA A 60 -8.21 0.14 -4.40
CA ALA A 60 -9.00 0.47 -5.58
C ALA A 60 -9.52 1.92 -5.50
N ALA A 61 -10.07 2.30 -4.34
CA ALA A 61 -10.49 3.68 -4.07
C ALA A 61 -9.31 4.65 -4.16
N ARG A 62 -8.19 4.36 -3.49
CA ARG A 62 -6.98 5.19 -3.50
C ARG A 62 -6.44 5.43 -4.91
N ILE A 63 -6.42 4.40 -5.76
CA ILE A 63 -5.98 4.48 -7.16
C ILE A 63 -6.93 5.38 -7.96
N SER A 64 -8.25 5.23 -7.76
CA SER A 64 -9.25 6.03 -8.45
C SER A 64 -9.19 7.50 -8.05
N ASP A 65 -9.05 7.78 -6.75
CA ASP A 65 -9.18 9.12 -6.20
C ASP A 65 -7.90 9.95 -6.31
N THR A 66 -6.73 9.30 -6.36
CA THR A 66 -5.44 10.00 -6.25
C THR A 66 -4.72 10.14 -7.59
N LEU A 67 -4.85 9.15 -8.50
CA LEU A 67 -4.06 9.10 -9.72
C LEU A 67 -4.82 9.64 -10.92
N ARG A 68 -4.24 10.63 -11.58
CA ARG A 68 -4.85 11.37 -12.68
C ARG A 68 -4.66 10.68 -14.02
N PHE A 69 -3.47 10.11 -14.27
CA PHE A 69 -3.15 9.51 -15.55
C PHE A 69 -3.49 8.01 -15.60
N ALA A 70 -3.93 7.55 -16.78
CA ALA A 70 -4.26 6.14 -17.00
C ALA A 70 -3.03 5.23 -16.82
N GLU A 71 -1.86 5.66 -17.31
CA GLU A 71 -0.61 4.91 -17.12
C GLU A 71 -0.21 4.84 -15.64
N SER A 72 -0.36 5.92 -14.87
CA SER A 72 -0.14 5.88 -13.42
C SER A 72 -1.06 4.86 -12.75
N ARG A 73 -2.36 4.86 -13.10
CA ARG A 73 -3.31 3.86 -12.57
C ARG A 73 -2.91 2.44 -12.93
N ARG A 74 -2.43 2.19 -14.15
CA ARG A 74 -1.93 0.88 -14.58
C ARG A 74 -0.73 0.43 -13.74
N TRP A 75 0.25 1.31 -13.54
CA TRP A 75 1.43 1.01 -12.72
C TRP A 75 1.07 0.77 -11.25
N ALA A 76 0.18 1.58 -10.69
CA ALA A 76 -0.30 1.42 -9.32
C ALA A 76 -0.97 0.06 -9.11
N LYS A 77 -1.87 -0.35 -10.03
CA LYS A 77 -2.50 -1.67 -9.99
C LYS A 77 -1.45 -2.79 -10.04
N ALA A 78 -0.39 -2.64 -10.85
CA ALA A 78 0.69 -3.62 -10.91
C ALA A 78 1.52 -3.68 -9.62
N ARG A 79 1.81 -2.53 -9.00
CA ARG A 79 2.52 -2.46 -7.70
C ARG A 79 1.69 -3.08 -6.57
N VAL A 80 0.39 -2.79 -6.52
CA VAL A 80 -0.53 -3.37 -5.53
C VAL A 80 -0.62 -4.88 -5.68
N ARG A 81 -0.75 -5.42 -6.91
CA ARG A 81 -0.75 -6.88 -7.12
C ARG A 81 0.54 -7.57 -6.63
N ARG A 82 1.71 -6.96 -6.85
CA ARG A 82 2.97 -7.49 -6.32
C ARG A 82 3.02 -7.42 -4.79
N LEU A 83 2.49 -6.34 -4.22
CA LEU A 83 2.40 -6.19 -2.77
C LEU A 83 1.45 -7.23 -2.16
N GLU A 84 0.31 -7.51 -2.81
CA GLU A 84 -0.61 -8.57 -2.40
C GLU A 84 0.08 -9.94 -2.36
N GLN A 85 0.87 -10.29 -3.37
CA GLN A 85 1.65 -11.52 -3.38
C GLN A 85 2.62 -11.58 -2.19
N PHE A 86 3.40 -10.51 -1.97
CA PHE A 86 4.33 -10.41 -0.86
C PHE A 86 3.63 -10.54 0.51
N MET A 87 2.49 -9.86 0.70
CA MET A 87 1.76 -9.89 1.96
C MET A 87 1.10 -11.25 2.21
N ASN A 88 0.67 -11.96 1.16
CA ASN A 88 0.18 -13.33 1.29
C ASN A 88 1.28 -14.28 1.74
N ASP A 89 2.50 -14.14 1.22
CA ASP A 89 3.65 -14.89 1.70
C ASP A 89 3.92 -14.55 3.18
N MET A 90 3.96 -13.28 3.55
CA MET A 90 4.12 -12.86 4.96
C MET A 90 3.08 -13.46 5.90
N ILE A 91 1.81 -13.55 5.48
CA ILE A 91 0.74 -14.19 6.26
C ILE A 91 1.02 -15.69 6.45
N ARG A 92 1.48 -16.37 5.39
CA ARG A 92 1.82 -17.80 5.45
C ARG A 92 2.96 -18.05 6.44
N GLU A 93 4.05 -17.29 6.30
CA GLU A 93 5.23 -17.42 7.18
C GLU A 93 4.87 -17.11 8.64
N ASN A 94 4.10 -16.05 8.90
CA ASN A 94 3.69 -15.68 10.27
C ASN A 94 2.81 -16.74 10.95
N ARG A 95 2.06 -17.53 10.18
CA ARG A 95 1.24 -18.65 10.69
C ARG A 95 2.03 -19.94 10.89
N ALA A 96 3.35 -19.92 10.71
CA ALA A 96 4.20 -21.11 10.71
C ALA A 96 3.67 -22.19 9.75
N GLY A 97 3.09 -21.79 8.60
CA GLY A 97 2.51 -22.71 7.63
C GLY A 97 3.52 -23.66 6.97
N ASP A 98 4.80 -23.42 7.22
CA ASP A 98 5.97 -24.19 6.79
C ASP A 98 6.52 -25.14 7.88
N ILE A 99 6.03 -25.06 9.12
CA ILE A 99 6.46 -25.92 10.23
C ILE A 99 5.49 -27.10 10.40
N PRO A 100 5.93 -28.37 10.18
CA PRO A 100 5.09 -29.52 10.46
C PRO A 100 5.01 -29.74 11.98
N GLY A 101 3.94 -29.26 12.62
CA GLY A 101 3.64 -29.60 14.03
C GLY A 101 2.94 -28.55 14.89
N GLY A 102 2.54 -27.39 14.37
CA GLY A 102 1.83 -26.37 15.15
C GLY A 102 0.31 -26.46 15.05
N GLN A 103 -0.31 -27.46 15.71
CA GLN A 103 -1.72 -27.42 16.09
C GLN A 103 -1.83 -27.50 17.61
#